data_AF-A0A354DIN8-F1
#
_entry.id   AF-A0A354DIN8-F1
#
_cell.length_a   1.000
_cell.length_b   1.000
_cell.length_c   1.000
_cell.angle_alpha   90.00
_cell.angle_beta   90.00
_cell.angle_gamma   90.00
#
_symmetry.space_group_name_H-M   'P 1'
#
loop_
_entity.id
_entity.type
_entity.pdbx_description
1 polymer ?
#
loop_
_entity_poly.entity_id
_entity_poly.type
_entity_poly.pdbx_seq_one_letter_code
_entity_poly.pdbx_strand_id
1 'polypeptide(L)'
;MKKKWVIVSIVAGVVVLAGVNVFALTRDQSAVSQVKETNTIKVERKTISDSIIASGVVVAANEEVFTIDPTKGTISSIYVSVGQKVSQGSTLFKYKSPELESELSAIQNAEQRANYQQNELKKRLSDVDQKLNAAKAKKVKSQGEQTEAQQQAQQQAQQ
;
A
#
# COMPACT_ATOMS: atom_id res chain seq x y z
N MET A 1 -63.65 115.99 32.72
CA MET A 1 -62.44 115.16 32.95
C MET A 1 -62.42 113.87 32.12
N LYS A 2 -62.72 113.91 30.80
CA LYS A 2 -62.89 112.68 29.98
C LYS A 2 -61.87 112.49 28.82
N LYS A 3 -61.01 113.48 28.54
CA LYS A 3 -60.04 113.42 27.43
C LYS A 3 -58.73 112.68 27.77
N LYS A 4 -58.31 112.66 29.05
CA LYS A 4 -57.05 112.02 29.47
C LYS A 4 -57.12 110.48 29.44
N TRP A 5 -58.30 109.90 29.65
CA TRP A 5 -58.51 108.44 29.64
C TRP A 5 -58.43 107.82 28.23
N VAL A 6 -58.87 108.56 27.20
CA VAL A 6 -58.78 108.10 25.81
C VAL A 6 -57.32 107.99 25.36
N ILE A 7 -56.48 108.94 25.78
CA ILE A 7 -55.04 108.92 25.45
C ILE A 7 -54.33 107.73 26.11
N VAL A 8 -54.65 107.42 27.37
CA VAL A 8 -54.08 106.26 28.07
C VAL A 8 -54.44 104.94 27.38
N SER A 9 -55.67 104.80 26.90
CA SER A 9 -56.11 103.59 26.18
C SER A 9 -55.38 103.39 24.85
N ILE A 10 -55.14 104.47 24.10
CA ILE A 10 -54.39 104.42 22.83
C ILE A 10 -52.94 104.02 23.07
N VAL A 11 -52.28 104.62 24.08
CA VAL A 11 -50.89 104.31 24.40
C VAL A 11 -50.74 102.85 24.85
N ALA A 12 -51.66 102.34 25.67
CA ALA A 12 -51.65 100.93 26.08
C ALA A 12 -51.81 99.97 24.89
N GLY A 13 -52.68 100.30 23.92
CA GLY A 13 -52.86 99.49 22.71
C GLY A 13 -51.59 99.39 21.86
N VAL A 14 -50.86 100.49 21.71
CA VAL A 14 -49.60 100.51 20.95
C VAL A 14 -48.51 99.67 21.63
N VAL A 15 -48.41 99.73 22.97
CA VAL A 15 -47.43 98.94 23.74
C VAL A 15 -47.69 97.44 23.62
N VAL A 16 -48.95 97.00 23.65
CA VAL A 16 -49.31 95.58 23.51
C VAL A 16 -48.96 95.06 22.12
N LEU A 17 -49.27 95.83 21.06
CA LEU A 17 -48.96 95.44 19.69
C LEU A 17 -47.44 95.33 19.45
N ALA A 18 -46.66 96.24 20.02
CA ALA A 18 -45.19 96.17 19.95
C ALA A 18 -44.66 94.93 20.67
N GLY A 19 -45.19 94.60 21.86
CA GLY A 19 -44.77 93.42 22.63
C GLY A 19 -45.03 92.10 21.91
N VAL A 20 -46.20 91.94 21.28
CA VAL A 20 -46.55 90.72 20.53
C VAL A 20 -45.64 90.53 19.32
N ASN A 21 -45.32 91.61 18.61
CA ASN A 21 -44.45 91.55 17.43
C ASN A 21 -43.01 91.15 17.81
N VAL A 22 -42.47 91.70 18.90
CA VAL A 22 -41.16 91.31 19.42
C VAL A 22 -41.16 89.85 19.87
N PHE A 23 -42.20 89.39 20.57
CA PHE A 23 -42.30 88.00 21.04
C PHE A 23 -42.37 86.99 19.89
N ALA A 24 -43.06 87.33 18.80
CA ALA A 24 -43.13 86.50 17.61
C ALA A 24 -41.78 86.39 16.88
N LEU A 25 -40.98 87.46 16.86
CA LEU A 25 -39.66 87.48 16.26
C LEU A 25 -38.59 86.77 17.11
N THR A 26 -38.77 86.70 18.43
CA THR A 26 -37.87 85.96 19.34
C THR A 26 -38.20 84.48 19.47
N ARG A 27 -39.27 83.99 18.82
CA ARG A 27 -39.50 82.55 18.70
C ARG A 27 -38.52 81.99 17.67
N ASP A 28 -37.37 81.55 18.18
CA ASP A 28 -36.32 80.88 17.42
C ASP A 28 -36.91 79.89 16.41
N GLN A 29 -36.68 80.18 15.13
CA GLN A 29 -36.82 79.24 14.03
C GLN A 29 -35.79 78.12 14.21
N SER A 30 -36.07 77.19 15.11
CA SER A 30 -35.34 75.93 15.20
C SER A 30 -35.85 74.96 14.13
N ALA A 31 -35.77 75.37 12.87
CA ALA A 31 -35.82 74.44 11.74
C ALA A 31 -34.42 73.83 11.59
N VAL A 32 -34.04 72.98 12.54
CA VAL A 32 -32.78 72.23 12.47
C VAL A 32 -33.01 71.00 11.61
N SER A 33 -32.44 71.03 10.40
CA SER A 33 -32.37 69.88 9.49
C SER A 33 -31.85 68.65 10.22
N GLN A 34 -32.71 67.66 10.48
CA GLN A 34 -32.29 66.36 10.97
C GLN A 34 -31.55 65.61 9.86
N VAL A 35 -30.23 65.76 9.81
CA VAL A 35 -29.39 64.79 9.11
C VAL A 35 -29.42 63.52 9.95
N LYS A 36 -30.15 62.51 9.46
CA LYS A 36 -30.28 61.21 10.11
C LYS A 36 -28.90 60.53 10.11
N GLU A 37 -28.18 60.63 11.22
CA GLU A 37 -26.89 59.97 11.40
C GLU A 37 -27.08 58.46 11.16
N THR A 38 -26.40 57.96 10.13
CA THR A 38 -26.45 56.55 9.75
C THR A 38 -25.13 55.93 10.15
N ASN A 39 -25.18 54.94 11.05
CA ASN A 39 -23.99 54.22 11.48
C ASN A 39 -23.46 53.34 10.34
N THR A 40 -22.24 53.61 9.90
CA THR A 40 -21.53 52.80 8.90
C THR A 40 -20.30 52.15 9.52
N ILE A 41 -19.97 50.92 9.10
CA ILE A 41 -18.73 50.23 9.45
C ILE A 41 -17.83 50.10 8.23
N LYS A 42 -16.52 50.30 8.41
CA LYS A 42 -15.52 50.11 7.36
C LYS A 42 -15.26 48.61 7.16
N VAL A 43 -15.52 48.10 5.96
CA VAL A 43 -15.25 46.70 5.60
C VAL A 43 -13.83 46.56 5.04
N GLU A 44 -13.12 45.53 5.46
CA GLU A 44 -11.79 45.18 4.96
C GLU A 44 -11.85 43.86 4.18
N ARG A 45 -11.14 43.79 3.05
CA ARG A 45 -10.99 42.54 2.31
C ARG A 45 -9.98 41.65 3.04
N LYS A 46 -10.44 40.51 3.53
CA LYS A 46 -9.60 39.44 4.09
C LYS A 46 -9.94 38.13 3.41
N THR A 47 -8.99 37.21 3.38
CA THR A 47 -9.24 35.84 2.91
C THR A 47 -10.07 35.11 3.96
N ILE A 48 -11.20 34.55 3.55
CA ILE A 48 -12.06 33.72 4.38
C ILE A 48 -11.86 32.29 3.90
N SER A 49 -11.45 31.41 4.81
CA SER A 49 -11.37 29.98 4.55
C SER A 49 -12.52 29.30 5.27
N ASP A 50 -13.26 28.48 4.54
CA ASP A 50 -14.28 27.59 5.09
C ASP A 50 -13.81 26.14 4.94
N SER A 51 -14.05 25.33 5.96
CA SER A 51 -13.59 23.93 6.02
C SER A 51 -14.77 23.02 6.26
N ILE A 52 -14.96 22.04 5.37
CA ILE A 52 -15.96 20.99 5.54
C ILE A 52 -15.32 19.84 6.31
N ILE A 53 -15.89 19.50 7.46
CA ILE A 53 -15.46 18.36 8.26
C ILE A 53 -16.22 17.13 7.77
N ALA A 54 -15.50 16.18 7.18
CA ALA A 54 -16.03 14.88 6.82
C ALA A 54 -15.64 13.85 7.89
N SER A 55 -16.61 13.07 8.34
CA SER A 55 -16.40 11.96 9.28
C SER A 55 -16.36 10.63 8.51
N GLY A 56 -15.48 9.73 8.93
CA GLY A 56 -15.35 8.40 8.34
C GLY A 56 -14.70 7.41 9.31
N VAL A 57 -14.68 6.14 8.94
CA VAL A 57 -14.02 5.07 9.70
C VAL A 57 -12.75 4.63 8.98
N VAL A 58 -11.69 4.36 9.75
CA VAL A 58 -10.45 3.80 9.21
C VAL A 58 -10.61 2.29 9.12
N VAL A 59 -10.45 1.75 7.91
CA VAL A 59 -10.48 0.31 7.64
C VAL A 59 -9.10 -0.16 7.17
N ALA A 60 -8.81 -1.44 7.35
CA ALA A 60 -7.60 -2.03 6.81
C ALA A 60 -7.57 -1.87 5.28
N ALA A 61 -6.42 -1.48 4.73
CA ALA A 61 -6.27 -1.35 3.28
C ALA A 61 -6.41 -2.70 2.56
N ASN A 62 -5.97 -3.78 3.21
CA ASN A 62 -6.14 -5.17 2.77
C ASN A 62 -6.38 -6.03 4.01
N GLU A 63 -7.26 -7.01 3.89
CA GLU A 63 -7.57 -7.97 4.96
C GLU A 63 -7.62 -9.38 4.36
N GLU A 64 -6.92 -10.31 4.99
CA GLU A 64 -6.93 -11.72 4.62
C GLU A 64 -7.03 -12.58 5.88
N VAL A 65 -7.95 -13.54 5.85
CA VAL A 65 -8.24 -14.41 6.99
C VAL A 65 -7.87 -15.84 6.62
N PHE A 66 -6.87 -16.38 7.30
CA PHE A 66 -6.47 -17.78 7.15
C PHE A 66 -7.25 -18.66 8.13
N THR A 67 -8.09 -19.55 7.61
CA THR A 67 -8.81 -20.55 8.40
C THR A 67 -8.14 -21.91 8.30
N ILE A 68 -8.22 -22.67 9.39
CA ILE A 68 -7.69 -24.02 9.45
C ILE A 68 -8.60 -24.95 8.65
N ASP A 69 -8.08 -25.48 7.55
CA ASP A 69 -8.72 -26.53 6.77
C ASP A 69 -8.43 -27.92 7.35
N PRO A 70 -9.44 -28.65 7.87
CA PRO A 70 -9.25 -29.97 8.45
C PRO A 70 -8.93 -31.06 7.41
N THR A 71 -9.20 -30.85 6.12
CA THR A 71 -8.91 -31.87 5.10
C THR A 71 -7.41 -31.94 4.76
N LYS A 72 -6.63 -30.92 5.17
CA LYS A 72 -5.17 -30.85 4.94
C LYS A 72 -4.35 -31.51 6.05
N GLY A 73 -5.01 -32.11 7.03
CA GLY A 73 -4.40 -32.72 8.22
C GLY A 73 -4.51 -31.84 9.46
N THR A 74 -3.71 -32.15 10.47
CA THR A 74 -3.71 -31.43 11.75
C THR A 74 -2.62 -30.37 11.80
N ILE A 75 -2.76 -29.35 12.65
CA ILE A 75 -1.69 -28.37 12.84
C ILE A 75 -0.56 -29.01 13.63
N SER A 76 0.64 -28.99 13.04
CA SER A 76 1.87 -29.42 13.71
C SER A 76 2.40 -28.35 14.65
N SER A 77 2.48 -27.11 14.15
CA SER A 77 3.15 -26.01 14.84
C SER A 77 2.63 -24.66 14.33
N ILE A 78 2.56 -23.70 15.23
CA ILE A 78 2.27 -22.29 14.96
C ILE A 78 3.57 -21.52 15.19
N TYR A 79 3.99 -20.73 14.21
CA TYR A 79 5.29 -20.03 14.20
C TYR A 79 5.19 -18.55 14.55
N VAL A 80 3.97 -18.06 14.80
CA VAL A 80 3.68 -16.65 15.05
C VAL A 80 2.89 -16.46 16.33
N SER A 81 3.05 -15.30 16.96
CA SER A 81 2.30 -14.88 18.15
C SER A 81 1.23 -13.85 17.79
N VAL A 82 0.20 -13.74 18.63
CA VAL A 82 -0.86 -12.74 18.47
C VAL A 82 -0.25 -11.33 18.53
N GLY A 83 -0.59 -10.48 17.56
CA GLY A 83 -0.06 -9.11 17.44
C GLY A 83 1.33 -9.02 16.79
N GLN A 84 1.94 -10.14 16.43
CA GLN A 84 3.22 -10.14 15.72
C GLN A 84 3.04 -9.61 14.29
N LYS A 85 3.91 -8.66 13.90
CA LYS A 85 4.01 -8.21 12.52
C LYS A 85 4.67 -9.29 11.66
N VAL A 86 4.01 -9.68 10.58
CA VAL A 86 4.50 -10.65 9.60
C VAL A 86 4.74 -9.98 8.25
N SER A 87 5.63 -10.54 7.45
CA SER A 87 5.89 -10.09 6.07
C SER A 87 5.41 -11.14 5.07
N GLN A 88 5.24 -10.75 3.81
CA GLN A 88 4.87 -11.70 2.75
C GLN A 88 5.85 -12.88 2.72
N GLY A 89 5.30 -14.09 2.60
CA GLY A 89 6.07 -15.34 2.65
C GLY A 89 6.45 -15.84 4.04
N SER A 90 6.08 -15.11 5.11
CA SER A 90 6.31 -15.60 6.48
C SER A 90 5.41 -16.81 6.77
N THR A 91 6.01 -17.91 7.20
CA THR A 91 5.26 -19.10 7.63
C THR A 91 4.48 -18.78 8.90
N LEU A 92 3.16 -18.95 8.85
CA LEU A 92 2.28 -18.74 10.01
C LEU A 92 2.10 -20.03 10.82
N PHE A 93 1.80 -21.14 10.15
CA PHE A 93 1.60 -22.47 10.74
C PHE A 93 1.94 -23.57 9.72
N LYS A 94 2.14 -24.80 10.19
CA LYS A 94 2.42 -25.96 9.35
C LYS A 94 1.42 -27.09 9.63
N TYR A 95 0.90 -27.69 8.57
CA TYR A 95 0.12 -28.92 8.64
C TYR A 95 0.99 -30.16 8.78
N LYS A 96 0.45 -31.18 9.44
CA LYS A 96 0.96 -32.54 9.49
C LYS A 96 -0.11 -33.49 8.98
N SER A 97 0.24 -34.27 7.96
CA SER A 97 -0.57 -35.39 7.48
C SER A 97 0.30 -36.65 7.56
N PRO A 98 -0.04 -37.62 8.43
CA PRO A 98 0.69 -38.88 8.56
C PRO A 98 0.74 -39.67 7.24
N GLU A 99 -0.31 -39.58 6.43
CA GLU A 99 -0.41 -40.26 5.14
C GLU A 99 0.59 -39.68 4.14
N LEU A 100 0.65 -38.34 4.02
CA LEU A 100 1.63 -37.66 3.16
C LEU A 100 3.07 -37.89 3.63
N GLU A 101 3.33 -37.95 4.94
CA GLU A 101 4.66 -38.27 5.48
C GLU A 101 5.10 -39.70 5.11
N SER A 102 4.18 -40.66 5.17
CA SER A 102 4.42 -42.05 4.77
C SER A 102 4.69 -42.17 3.27
N GLU A 103 3.86 -41.53 2.44
CA GLU A 103 4.02 -41.53 0.98
C GLU A 103 5.34 -40.86 0.56
N LEU A 104 5.68 -39.72 1.16
CA LEU A 104 6.96 -39.06 0.93
C LEU A 104 8.14 -39.97 1.25
N SER A 105 8.07 -40.69 2.38
CA SER A 105 9.10 -41.65 2.78
C SER A 105 9.21 -42.82 1.80
N ALA A 106 8.08 -43.32 1.28
CA ALA A 106 8.06 -44.37 0.27
C ALA A 106 8.71 -43.91 -1.05
N ILE A 107 8.41 -42.69 -1.50
CA ILE A 107 9.00 -42.08 -2.71
C ILE A 107 10.51 -41.89 -2.54
N GLN A 108 10.96 -41.36 -1.41
CA GLN A 108 12.39 -41.19 -1.12
C GLN A 108 13.13 -42.53 -1.12
N ASN A 109 12.54 -43.57 -0.55
CA ASN A 109 13.12 -44.92 -0.59
C ASN A 109 13.16 -45.49 -2.02
N ALA A 110 12.15 -45.23 -2.84
CA ALA A 110 12.15 -45.64 -4.25
C ALA A 110 13.23 -44.90 -5.05
N GLU A 111 13.40 -43.59 -4.83
CA GLU A 111 14.44 -42.77 -5.44
C GLU A 111 15.84 -43.27 -5.08
N GLN A 112 16.09 -43.56 -3.81
CA GLN A 112 17.36 -44.14 -3.36
C GLN A 112 17.63 -45.48 -4.06
N ARG A 113 16.65 -46.39 -4.14
CA ARG A 113 16.82 -47.66 -4.85
C ARG A 113 17.13 -47.45 -6.33
N ALA A 114 16.44 -46.53 -6.99
CA ALA A 114 16.70 -46.20 -8.39
C ALA A 114 18.11 -45.64 -8.59
N ASN A 115 18.59 -44.76 -7.71
CA ASN A 115 19.95 -44.23 -7.74
C ASN A 115 21.00 -45.33 -7.51
N TYR A 116 20.77 -46.25 -6.57
CA TYR A 116 21.65 -47.40 -6.38
C TYR A 116 21.70 -48.29 -7.62
N GLN A 117 20.55 -48.61 -8.22
CA GLN A 117 20.47 -49.40 -9.45
C GLN A 117 21.20 -48.70 -10.60
N GLN A 118 21.03 -47.38 -10.75
CA GLN A 118 21.72 -46.60 -11.76
C GLN A 118 23.25 -46.68 -11.57
N ASN A 119 23.73 -46.54 -10.34
CA ASN A 119 25.16 -46.60 -10.04
C ASN A 119 25.73 -48.00 -10.31
N GLU A 120 25.01 -49.05 -9.92
CA GLU A 120 25.41 -50.43 -10.21
C GLU A 120 25.42 -50.74 -11.71
N LEU A 121 24.44 -50.26 -12.46
CA LEU A 121 24.42 -50.38 -13.92
C LEU A 121 25.59 -49.64 -14.57
N LYS A 122 25.92 -48.42 -14.09
CA LYS A 122 27.10 -47.66 -14.56
C LYS A 122 28.41 -48.40 -14.31
N LYS A 123 28.58 -49.00 -13.12
CA LYS A 123 29.76 -49.83 -12.83
C LYS A 123 29.85 -51.03 -13.76
N ARG A 124 28.74 -51.76 -13.96
CA ARG A 124 28.68 -52.91 -14.87
C ARG A 124 29.02 -52.52 -16.31
N LEU A 125 28.53 -51.38 -16.80
CA LEU A 125 28.89 -50.85 -18.12
C LEU A 125 30.40 -50.59 -18.22
N SER A 126 30.98 -49.89 -17.23
CA SER A 126 32.43 -49.66 -17.18
C SER A 126 33.24 -50.96 -17.19
N ASP A 127 32.84 -51.96 -16.40
CA ASP A 127 33.52 -53.26 -16.35
C ASP A 127 33.42 -54.00 -17.69
N VAL A 128 32.26 -53.94 -18.35
CA VAL A 128 32.05 -54.54 -19.68
C VAL A 128 32.91 -53.82 -20.72
N ASP A 129 32.98 -52.49 -20.70
CA ASP A 129 33.81 -51.71 -21.61
C ASP A 129 35.30 -52.02 -21.43
N GLN A 130 35.77 -52.13 -20.19
CA GLN A 130 37.15 -52.54 -19.90
C GLN A 130 37.46 -53.95 -20.43
N LYS A 131 36.56 -54.91 -20.21
CA LYS A 131 36.70 -56.28 -20.74
C LYS A 131 36.70 -56.32 -22.26
N LEU A 132 35.82 -55.54 -22.90
CA LEU A 132 35.75 -55.45 -24.35
C LEU A 132 37.04 -54.88 -24.94
N ASN A 133 37.59 -53.82 -24.35
CA ASN A 133 38.84 -53.22 -24.77
C ASN A 133 40.03 -54.18 -24.58
N ALA A 134 40.09 -54.89 -23.45
CA ALA A 134 41.11 -55.91 -23.22
C ALA A 134 41.01 -57.07 -24.22
N ALA A 135 39.80 -57.53 -24.55
CA ALA A 135 39.58 -58.59 -25.53
C ALA A 135 39.97 -58.15 -26.96
N LYS A 136 39.63 -56.91 -27.34
CA LYS A 136 40.07 -56.31 -28.62
C LYS A 136 41.60 -56.24 -28.69
N ALA A 137 42.26 -55.75 -27.64
CA ALA A 137 43.73 -55.68 -27.59
C ALA A 137 44.39 -57.06 -27.71
N LYS A 138 43.84 -58.10 -27.07
CA LYS A 138 44.33 -59.47 -27.21
C LYS A 138 44.18 -60.00 -28.64
N LYS A 139 43.02 -59.76 -29.28
CA LYS A 139 42.79 -60.16 -30.68
C LYS A 139 43.79 -59.51 -31.66
N VAL A 140 44.07 -58.22 -31.46
CA VAL A 140 45.03 -57.48 -32.31
C VAL A 140 46.45 -58.05 -32.15
N LYS A 141 46.88 -58.35 -30.91
CA LYS A 141 48.19 -58.97 -30.67
C LYS A 141 48.30 -60.36 -31.31
N SER A 142 47.29 -61.21 -31.14
CA SER A 142 47.30 -62.55 -31.74
C SER A 142 47.29 -62.54 -33.27
N GLN A 143 46.63 -61.55 -33.89
CA GLN A 143 46.65 -61.41 -35.35
C GLN A 143 47.99 -60.89 -35.87
N GLY A 144 48.65 -59.99 -35.14
CA GLY A 144 50.00 -59.51 -35.47
C GLY A 144 51.04 -60.62 -35.42
N GLU A 145 51.06 -61.40 -34.33
CA GLU A 145 51.99 -62.54 -34.15
C GLU A 145 51.80 -63.63 -35.21
N GLN A 146 50.55 -63.91 -35.61
CA GLN A 146 50.28 -64.88 -36.69
C GLN A 146 50.72 -64.39 -38.07
N THR A 147 50.66 -63.07 -38.31
CA THR A 147 51.09 -62.48 -39.59
C THR A 147 52.60 -62.45 -39.71
N GLU A 148 53.31 -62.15 -38.63
CA GLU A 148 54.78 -62.18 -38.56
C GLU A 148 55.33 -63.61 -38.69
N ALA A 149 54.70 -64.59 -38.02
CA ALA A 149 55.10 -65.99 -38.11
C ALA A 149 54.89 -66.57 -39.52
N GLN A 150 53.83 -66.16 -40.24
CA GLN A 150 53.61 -66.59 -41.63
C GLN A 150 54.60 -65.95 -42.61
N GLN A 151 54.98 -64.70 -42.39
CA GLN A 151 55.98 -64.03 -43.24
C GLN A 151 57.38 -64.64 -43.07
N GLN A 152 57.77 -65.00 -41.85
CA GLN A 152 59.06 -65.66 -41.59
C GLN A 152 59.11 -67.08 -42.18
N ALA A 153 58.03 -67.85 -42.08
CA ALA A 153 57.96 -69.19 -42.67
C ALA A 153 58.03 -69.17 -44.21
N GLN A 154 57.46 -68.15 -44.85
CA GLN A 154 57.54 -67.98 -46.31
C GLN A 154 58.93 -67.56 -46.80
N GLN A 155 59.69 -66.80 -46.00
CA GLN A 155 61.06 -66.41 -46.37
C GLN A 155 62.05 -67.58 -46.26
N GLN A 156 61.84 -68.49 -45.31
CA GLN A 156 62.70 -69.67 -45.15
C GLN A 156 62.46 -70.74 -46.22
N ALA A 157 61.27 -70.77 -46.85
CA ALA A 157 60.97 -71.71 -47.92
C ALA A 157 61.50 -71.29 -49.31
N GLN A 158 62.09 -70.09 -49.43
CA GLN A 158 62.67 -69.57 -50.68
C GLN A 158 64.20 -69.59 -50.69
N GLN A 159 64.84 -70.19 -49.68
CA GLN A 159 66.27 -70.51 -49.65
C GLN A 159 66.46 -72.02 -49.77
#